data_AF-A0AAW1TW57-F1
#
_entry.id   AF-A0AAW1TW57-F1
#
_cell.length_a   1.000
_cell.length_b   1.000
_cell.length_c   1.000
_cell.angle_alpha   90.00
_cell.angle_beta   90.00
_cell.angle_gamma   90.00
#
_symmetry.space_group_name_H-M   'P 1'
#
loop_
_entity.id
_entity.type
_entity.pdbx_description
1 polymer ?
#
loop_
_entity_poly.entity_id
_entity_poly.type
_entity_poly.pdbx_seq_one_letter_code
_entity_poly.pdbx_strand_id
1 'polypeptide(L)'
;MTRRESVYITVSSLKDAFIELNWDCTRNDRCTQPEFIALYNCDIRKSSDCEKHLYVKIRAREHPKGYYRTQIKFNLRELPGNWCFSSTYPGQPGPQNLPYWIASFTENHEILEIQSMRIQPTWMGDNTDSLGHQRIGKLIIPGTHNSACCGEAPFFTKDYVLNQDRTVYEQLVFGIRYLDLRVACYFEVDDRPAVQRVERVFDEIKKFLAKSPKEILIIDFHRFPRPKKWLDHLHEMFIHYTYNELGSIAYVRNSSVHPEGPTLNEIWAARKNIIFAHAEWCYTEKYLWLWPSIPHAWADTTCVSSLKQYLENFLNRDSTKNVIFHAIMAELTPTFKDVLLRRNKLRKLANDVNPNLTRWIMEWNDKVNIVTSDFFLGNDLINLAIYINTSR
;
A
#
# COMPACT_ATOMS: atom_id res chain seq x y z
N MET A 1 -22.95 10.22 0.50
CA MET A 1 -22.32 8.90 0.76
C MET A 1 -21.80 8.37 -0.56
N THR A 2 -20.48 8.22 -0.68
CA THR A 2 -19.83 7.52 -1.80
C THR A 2 -20.32 6.07 -1.85
N ARG A 3 -20.54 5.52 -3.04
CA ARG A 3 -20.92 4.11 -3.23
C ARG A 3 -19.64 3.29 -3.36
N ARG A 4 -19.53 2.16 -2.65
CA ARG A 4 -18.41 1.22 -2.79
C ARG A 4 -18.33 0.74 -4.23
N GLU A 5 -17.12 0.71 -4.78
CA GLU A 5 -16.87 0.12 -6.09
C GLU A 5 -17.02 -1.41 -5.98
N SER A 6 -17.91 -2.00 -6.79
CA SER A 6 -18.17 -3.45 -6.76
C SER A 6 -17.31 -4.21 -7.77
N VAL A 7 -16.67 -3.49 -8.70
CA VAL A 7 -15.73 -4.02 -9.67
C VAL A 7 -14.41 -3.26 -9.59
N TYR A 8 -13.29 -3.97 -9.67
CA TYR A 8 -11.97 -3.35 -9.56
C TYR A 8 -10.89 -4.18 -10.26
N ILE A 9 -9.77 -3.52 -10.55
CA ILE A 9 -8.62 -4.10 -11.24
C ILE A 9 -7.46 -4.27 -10.27
N THR A 10 -6.86 -5.45 -10.27
CA THR A 10 -5.58 -5.73 -9.60
C THR A 10 -4.54 -6.21 -10.61
N VAL A 11 -3.30 -6.34 -10.17
CA VAL A 11 -2.18 -6.85 -10.96
C VAL A 11 -1.61 -8.07 -10.24
N SER A 12 -1.58 -9.21 -10.91
CA SER A 12 -1.05 -10.45 -10.35
C SER A 12 0.39 -10.24 -9.84
N SER A 13 0.67 -10.67 -8.61
CA SER A 13 2.01 -10.58 -8.01
C SER A 13 3.04 -11.51 -8.70
N LEU A 14 2.58 -12.40 -9.58
CA LEU A 14 3.44 -13.29 -10.37
C LEU A 14 4.28 -12.50 -11.38
N LYS A 15 5.34 -13.14 -11.86
CA LYS A 15 6.37 -12.49 -12.71
C LYS A 15 5.82 -11.79 -13.97
N ASP A 16 4.76 -12.33 -14.56
CA ASP A 16 4.17 -11.75 -15.78
C ASP A 16 3.28 -10.52 -15.53
N ALA A 17 2.92 -10.25 -14.26
CA ALA A 17 2.12 -9.10 -13.86
C ALA A 17 0.83 -8.94 -14.70
N PHE A 18 0.11 -10.04 -14.91
CA PHE A 18 -1.15 -10.00 -15.65
C PHE A 18 -2.22 -9.19 -14.91
N ILE A 19 -3.04 -8.47 -15.67
CA ILE A 19 -4.19 -7.75 -15.16
C ILE A 19 -5.24 -8.75 -14.69
N GLU A 20 -5.84 -8.46 -13.55
CA GLU A 20 -6.87 -9.25 -12.89
C GLU A 20 -8.13 -8.43 -12.72
N LEU A 21 -9.27 -9.03 -13.07
CA LEU A 21 -10.60 -8.43 -12.98
C LEU A 21 -11.29 -9.03 -11.77
N ASN A 22 -11.76 -8.19 -10.86
CA ASN A 22 -12.42 -8.60 -9.64
C ASN A 22 -13.81 -7.98 -9.59
N TRP A 23 -14.78 -8.74 -9.07
CA TRP A 23 -16.12 -8.23 -8.80
C TRP A 23 -16.71 -8.91 -7.57
N ASP A 24 -17.23 -8.11 -6.65
CA ASP A 24 -17.77 -8.56 -5.38
C ASP A 24 -19.29 -8.30 -5.35
N CYS A 25 -20.05 -9.24 -5.90
CA CYS A 25 -21.51 -9.24 -5.81
C CYS A 25 -21.93 -10.21 -4.69
N THR A 26 -21.65 -9.86 -3.43
CA THR A 26 -22.22 -10.62 -2.32
C THR A 26 -23.75 -10.48 -2.32
N ARG A 27 -24.45 -11.58 -2.04
CA ARG A 27 -25.92 -11.72 -2.12
C ARG A 27 -26.74 -10.74 -1.26
N ASN A 28 -26.10 -9.92 -0.41
CA ASN A 28 -26.78 -9.10 0.61
C ASN A 28 -26.82 -7.60 0.32
N ASP A 29 -26.09 -7.11 -0.69
CA ASP A 29 -26.29 -5.75 -1.18
C ASP A 29 -27.21 -5.80 -2.40
N ARG A 30 -27.97 -4.73 -2.65
CA ARG A 30 -28.86 -4.56 -3.82
C ARG A 30 -28.09 -4.47 -5.16
N CYS A 31 -27.05 -5.29 -5.33
CA CYS A 31 -26.18 -5.33 -6.49
C CYS A 31 -26.72 -6.36 -7.47
N THR A 32 -27.17 -5.90 -8.64
CA THR A 32 -27.46 -6.77 -9.78
C THR A 32 -26.20 -7.56 -10.12
N GLN A 33 -26.27 -8.89 -10.09
CA GLN A 33 -25.15 -9.73 -10.52
C GLN A 33 -24.89 -9.47 -12.00
N PRO A 34 -23.64 -9.13 -12.40
CA PRO A 34 -23.34 -8.85 -13.79
C PRO A 34 -23.40 -10.13 -14.61
N GLU A 35 -23.90 -10.04 -15.85
CA GLU A 35 -23.79 -11.14 -16.82
C GLU A 35 -22.41 -11.13 -17.47
N PHE A 36 -21.87 -9.95 -17.77
CA PHE A 36 -20.56 -9.79 -18.39
C PHE A 36 -19.62 -8.89 -17.57
N ILE A 37 -18.34 -9.23 -17.60
CA ILE A 37 -17.24 -8.37 -17.16
C ILE A 37 -16.32 -8.15 -18.36
N ALA A 38 -15.87 -6.92 -18.57
CA ALA A 38 -14.95 -6.60 -19.64
C ALA A 38 -13.86 -5.62 -19.21
N LEU A 39 -12.71 -5.75 -19.86
CA LEU A 39 -11.56 -4.85 -19.72
C LEU A 39 -11.40 -4.05 -21.01
N TYR A 40 -11.26 -2.74 -20.86
CA TYR A 40 -11.04 -1.78 -21.94
C TYR A 40 -9.78 -0.94 -21.68
N ASN A 41 -9.29 -0.28 -22.71
CA ASN A 41 -8.20 0.69 -22.59
C ASN A 41 -8.65 2.13 -22.35
N CYS A 42 -9.96 2.39 -22.31
CA CYS A 42 -10.53 3.73 -22.09
C CYS A 42 -11.88 3.68 -21.37
N ASP A 43 -12.38 4.86 -20.95
CA ASP A 43 -13.74 5.03 -20.47
C ASP A 43 -14.74 4.92 -21.63
N ILE A 44 -15.38 3.75 -21.76
CA ILE A 44 -16.31 3.46 -22.84
C ILE A 44 -17.59 4.31 -22.82
N ARG A 45 -17.91 4.99 -21.71
CA ARG A 45 -19.05 5.93 -21.68
C ARG A 45 -18.80 7.17 -22.53
N LYS A 46 -17.53 7.45 -22.84
CA LYS A 46 -17.10 8.62 -23.61
C LYS A 46 -16.64 8.27 -25.03
N SER A 47 -16.63 6.98 -25.39
CA SER A 47 -16.21 6.52 -26.71
C SER A 47 -17.40 6.21 -27.60
N SER A 48 -17.29 6.55 -28.88
CA SER A 48 -18.28 6.20 -29.90
C SER A 48 -18.05 4.80 -30.49
N ASP A 49 -16.91 4.15 -30.22
CA ASP A 49 -16.52 2.87 -30.82
C ASP A 49 -15.89 1.93 -29.77
N CYS A 50 -16.72 1.39 -28.90
CA CYS A 50 -16.30 0.59 -27.74
C CYS A 50 -15.56 -0.70 -28.11
N GLU A 51 -15.83 -1.30 -29.28
CA GLU A 51 -15.25 -2.58 -29.68
C GLU A 51 -13.75 -2.46 -29.97
N LYS A 52 -13.30 -1.35 -30.56
CA LYS A 52 -11.87 -1.10 -30.79
C LYS A 52 -11.03 -1.00 -29.52
N HIS A 53 -11.69 -0.72 -28.40
CA HIS A 53 -11.04 -0.50 -27.10
C HIS A 53 -11.08 -1.73 -26.20
N LEU A 54 -11.74 -2.81 -26.63
CA LEU A 54 -11.94 -4.03 -25.85
C LEU A 54 -10.67 -4.89 -25.82
N TYR A 55 -10.19 -5.21 -24.63
CA TYR A 55 -9.13 -6.20 -24.43
C TYR A 55 -9.67 -7.59 -24.16
N VAL A 56 -10.66 -7.72 -23.27
CA VAL A 56 -11.28 -9.01 -22.94
C VAL A 56 -12.71 -8.79 -22.46
N LYS A 57 -13.61 -9.70 -22.81
CA LYS A 57 -14.98 -9.79 -22.29
C LYS A 57 -15.26 -11.24 -21.90
N ILE A 58 -15.75 -11.45 -20.69
CA ILE A 58 -16.05 -12.78 -20.12
C ILE A 58 -17.49 -12.82 -19.61
N ARG A 59 -18.04 -14.03 -19.47
CA ARG A 59 -19.31 -14.25 -18.76
C ARG A 59 -19.01 -14.41 -17.27
N ALA A 60 -19.60 -13.57 -16.43
CA ALA A 60 -19.32 -13.58 -14.99
C ALA A 60 -19.72 -14.92 -14.32
N ARG A 61 -20.78 -15.57 -14.82
CA ARG A 61 -21.28 -16.86 -14.31
C ARG A 61 -20.30 -18.03 -14.46
N GLU A 62 -19.34 -17.93 -15.39
CA GLU A 62 -18.28 -18.93 -15.57
C GLU A 62 -17.18 -18.78 -14.51
N HIS A 63 -17.22 -17.69 -13.75
CA HIS A 63 -16.23 -17.33 -12.73
C HIS A 63 -16.92 -17.02 -11.39
N PRO A 64 -17.52 -18.02 -10.72
CA PRO A 64 -18.39 -17.82 -9.55
C PRO A 64 -17.66 -17.24 -8.32
N LYS A 65 -16.32 -17.21 -8.32
CA LYS A 65 -15.52 -16.61 -7.26
C LYS A 65 -15.39 -15.08 -7.36
N GLY A 66 -15.89 -14.46 -8.44
CA GLY A 66 -15.77 -13.01 -8.61
C GLY A 66 -14.40 -12.55 -9.11
N TYR A 67 -13.69 -13.40 -9.84
CA TYR A 67 -12.29 -13.17 -10.24
C TYR A 67 -11.96 -13.78 -11.60
N TYR A 68 -11.20 -13.03 -12.40
CA TYR A 68 -10.62 -13.51 -13.66
C TYR A 68 -9.23 -12.90 -13.90
N ARG A 69 -8.24 -13.75 -14.15
CA ARG A 69 -6.90 -13.33 -14.58
C ARG A 69 -6.80 -13.34 -16.09
N THR A 70 -6.49 -12.18 -16.66
CA THR A 70 -6.33 -12.00 -18.11
C THR A 70 -4.96 -12.53 -18.59
N GLN A 71 -4.73 -12.51 -19.91
CA GLN A 71 -3.39 -12.67 -20.52
C GLN A 71 -2.75 -11.31 -20.86
N ILE A 72 -3.35 -10.21 -20.42
CA ILE A 72 -2.88 -8.86 -20.70
C ILE A 72 -1.91 -8.46 -19.60
N LYS A 73 -0.64 -8.22 -19.96
CA LYS A 73 0.38 -7.77 -19.01
C LYS A 73 0.11 -6.32 -18.62
N PHE A 74 0.21 -6.03 -17.33
CA PHE A 74 0.21 -4.66 -16.83
C PHE A 74 1.50 -3.98 -17.24
N ASN A 75 1.40 -2.89 -18.00
CA ASN A 75 2.54 -2.11 -18.45
C ASN A 75 2.33 -0.63 -18.13
N LEU A 76 3.02 -0.17 -17.09
CA LEU A 76 3.04 1.22 -16.71
C LEU A 76 4.28 1.88 -17.31
N ARG A 77 4.10 2.53 -18.46
CA ARG A 77 5.18 3.28 -19.12
C ARG A 77 5.39 4.66 -18.48
N GLU A 78 4.28 5.35 -18.21
CA GLU A 78 4.27 6.70 -17.64
C GLU A 78 3.13 6.84 -16.64
N LEU A 79 3.37 7.63 -15.60
CA LEU A 79 2.38 8.01 -14.61
C LEU A 79 1.60 9.24 -15.13
N PRO A 80 0.25 9.19 -15.17
CA PRO A 80 -0.57 10.30 -15.65
C PRO A 80 -0.50 11.52 -14.71
N GLY A 81 -1.07 12.65 -15.13
CA GLY A 81 -1.24 13.83 -14.27
C GLY A 81 0.07 14.47 -13.80
N ASN A 82 1.13 14.42 -14.62
CA ASN A 82 2.47 14.90 -14.28
C ASN A 82 3.11 14.19 -13.07
N TRP A 83 2.69 12.98 -12.75
CA TRP A 83 3.22 12.23 -11.60
C TRP A 83 4.44 11.36 -11.93
N CYS A 84 5.02 11.42 -13.13
CA CYS A 84 6.30 10.76 -13.41
C CYS A 84 7.41 11.32 -12.52
N PHE A 85 8.32 10.46 -12.03
CA PHE A 85 9.48 10.90 -11.25
C PHE A 85 10.37 11.86 -12.05
N SER A 86 10.41 11.80 -13.38
CA SER A 86 11.15 12.75 -14.22
C SER A 86 10.46 14.11 -14.36
N SER A 87 9.17 14.22 -14.06
CA SER A 87 8.39 15.44 -14.30
C SER A 87 8.75 16.56 -13.31
N THR A 88 9.00 17.75 -13.87
CA THR A 88 9.24 19.01 -13.13
C THR A 88 7.97 19.84 -12.94
N TYR A 89 6.89 19.53 -13.67
CA TYR A 89 5.60 20.21 -13.53
C TYR A 89 4.90 19.82 -12.21
N PRO A 90 4.06 20.69 -11.64
CA PRO A 90 3.17 20.33 -10.54
C PRO A 90 2.33 19.09 -10.86
N GLY A 91 2.16 18.21 -9.87
CA GLY A 91 1.30 17.05 -9.99
C GLY A 91 -0.17 17.47 -9.99
N GLN A 92 -0.99 16.85 -10.83
CA GLN A 92 -2.43 17.12 -10.84
C GLN A 92 -3.08 16.49 -9.60
N PRO A 93 -3.87 17.26 -8.83
CA PRO A 93 -4.60 16.71 -7.69
C PRO A 93 -5.72 15.76 -8.15
N GLY A 94 -6.23 14.96 -7.24
CA GLY A 94 -7.28 13.98 -7.50
C GLY A 94 -6.79 12.66 -8.11
N PRO A 95 -7.70 11.68 -8.22
CA PRO A 95 -7.45 10.41 -8.90
C PRO A 95 -7.04 10.63 -10.36
N GLN A 96 -5.99 9.93 -10.81
CA GLN A 96 -5.56 9.95 -12.21
C GLN A 96 -5.66 8.55 -12.82
N ASN A 97 -6.42 8.43 -13.89
CA ASN A 97 -6.77 7.14 -14.49
C ASN A 97 -5.63 6.57 -15.33
N LEU A 98 -5.38 5.28 -15.18
CA LEU A 98 -4.54 4.48 -16.06
C LEU A 98 -5.39 3.95 -17.24
N PRO A 99 -4.76 3.51 -18.35
CA PRO A 99 -5.47 3.03 -19.53
C PRO A 99 -6.00 1.59 -19.36
N TYR A 100 -6.63 1.31 -18.21
CA TYR A 100 -7.21 0.03 -17.86
C TYR A 100 -8.53 0.26 -17.14
N TRP A 101 -9.63 -0.10 -17.81
CA TRP A 101 -10.99 0.15 -17.38
C TRP A 101 -11.76 -1.16 -17.30
N ILE A 102 -12.30 -1.48 -16.14
CA ILE A 102 -13.19 -2.62 -15.93
C ILE A 102 -14.63 -2.11 -16.02
N ALA A 103 -15.46 -2.82 -16.77
CA ALA A 103 -16.89 -2.55 -16.83
C ALA A 103 -17.69 -3.84 -16.63
N SER A 104 -18.79 -3.72 -15.90
CA SER A 104 -19.77 -4.78 -15.70
C SER A 104 -21.06 -4.46 -16.44
N PHE A 105 -21.74 -5.50 -16.92
CA PHE A 105 -22.92 -5.34 -17.78
C PHE A 105 -24.07 -6.27 -17.37
N THR A 106 -25.29 -5.83 -17.64
CA THR A 106 -26.49 -6.68 -17.63
C THR A 106 -26.51 -7.64 -18.82
N GLU A 107 -27.47 -8.56 -18.82
CA GLU A 107 -27.74 -9.45 -19.97
C GLU A 107 -28.08 -8.66 -21.25
N ASN A 108 -28.78 -7.52 -21.11
CA ASN A 108 -29.12 -6.61 -22.20
C ASN A 108 -27.96 -5.67 -22.61
N HIS A 109 -26.73 -5.93 -22.12
CA HIS A 109 -25.53 -5.13 -22.39
C HIS A 109 -25.57 -3.68 -21.87
N GLU A 110 -26.42 -3.39 -20.88
CA GLU A 110 -26.38 -2.11 -20.18
C GLU A 110 -25.24 -2.09 -19.17
N ILE A 111 -24.52 -0.97 -19.07
CA ILE A 111 -23.42 -0.81 -18.11
C ILE A 111 -24.00 -0.70 -16.69
N LEU A 112 -23.60 -1.62 -15.81
CA LEU A 112 -23.92 -1.59 -14.38
C LEU A 112 -22.94 -0.73 -13.61
N GLU A 113 -21.65 -0.95 -13.83
CA GLU A 113 -20.56 -0.21 -13.21
C GLU A 113 -19.37 -0.16 -14.16
N ILE A 114 -18.59 0.92 -14.06
CA ILE A 114 -17.34 1.07 -14.78
C ILE A 114 -16.34 1.80 -13.89
N GLN A 115 -15.15 1.23 -13.78
CA GLN A 115 -14.06 1.75 -12.96
C GLN A 115 -12.74 1.66 -13.71
N SER A 116 -11.84 2.60 -13.43
CA SER A 116 -10.46 2.54 -13.91
C SER A 116 -9.52 2.13 -12.80
N MET A 117 -8.48 1.39 -13.17
CA MET A 117 -7.26 1.41 -12.38
C MET A 117 -6.71 2.84 -12.37
N ARG A 118 -6.29 3.34 -11.21
CA ARG A 118 -5.91 4.75 -11.05
C ARG A 118 -4.83 4.90 -10.00
N ILE A 119 -4.06 5.98 -10.10
CA ILE A 119 -3.20 6.46 -9.02
C ILE A 119 -3.99 7.45 -8.15
N GLN A 120 -3.69 7.48 -6.86
CA GLN A 120 -4.36 8.31 -5.85
C GLN A 120 -3.34 9.18 -5.09
N PRO A 121 -2.62 10.09 -5.77
CA PRO A 121 -1.42 10.72 -5.21
C PRO A 121 -1.73 11.74 -4.11
N THR A 122 -2.93 12.30 -4.05
CA THR A 122 -3.32 13.39 -3.14
C THR A 122 -4.56 13.06 -2.31
N TRP A 123 -4.87 11.78 -2.11
CA TRP A 123 -6.17 11.38 -1.56
C TRP A 123 -6.44 11.92 -0.15
N MET A 124 -5.43 12.13 0.70
CA MET A 124 -5.67 12.73 2.02
C MET A 124 -6.03 14.22 1.89
N GLY A 125 -5.28 14.94 1.06
CA GLY A 125 -5.48 16.36 0.78
C GLY A 125 -6.73 16.69 -0.01
N ASP A 126 -7.16 15.80 -0.90
CA ASP A 126 -8.38 15.96 -1.70
C ASP A 126 -9.65 15.74 -0.86
N ASN A 127 -9.52 15.04 0.28
CA ASN A 127 -10.64 14.70 1.16
C ASN A 127 -10.53 15.40 2.52
N THR A 128 -10.00 16.62 2.58
CA THR A 128 -9.80 17.36 3.84
C THR A 128 -11.09 17.55 4.63
N ASP A 129 -12.23 17.71 3.95
CA ASP A 129 -13.52 17.95 4.59
C ASP A 129 -14.01 16.73 5.38
N SER A 130 -13.81 15.52 4.83
CA SER A 130 -14.19 14.26 5.49
C SER A 130 -13.12 13.76 6.45
N LEU A 131 -11.84 14.00 6.17
CA LEU A 131 -10.73 13.40 6.90
C LEU A 131 -10.14 14.32 7.98
N GLY A 132 -10.29 15.64 7.86
CA GLY A 132 -9.56 16.61 8.68
C GLY A 132 -9.78 16.47 10.19
N HIS A 133 -11.02 16.16 10.60
CA HIS A 133 -11.36 15.95 12.01
C HIS A 133 -11.07 14.53 12.51
N GLN A 134 -10.80 13.59 11.61
CA GLN A 134 -10.46 12.22 12.00
C GLN A 134 -9.05 12.19 12.58
N ARG A 135 -8.85 11.28 13.53
CA ARG A 135 -7.54 11.03 14.14
C ARG A 135 -6.78 10.02 13.32
N ILE A 136 -5.48 10.25 13.15
CA ILE A 136 -4.62 9.43 12.29
C ILE A 136 -4.60 7.94 12.72
N GLY A 137 -4.69 7.65 14.02
CA GLY A 137 -4.76 6.29 14.55
C GLY A 137 -6.09 5.57 14.31
N LYS A 138 -7.12 6.28 13.82
CA LYS A 138 -8.38 5.68 13.38
C LYS A 138 -8.40 5.38 11.90
N LEU A 139 -7.59 6.04 11.08
CA LEU A 139 -7.62 5.81 9.64
C LEU A 139 -7.15 4.39 9.31
N ILE A 140 -7.73 3.83 8.26
CA ILE A 140 -7.12 2.70 7.55
C ILE A 140 -6.03 3.28 6.66
N ILE A 141 -4.78 2.89 6.87
CA ILE A 141 -3.62 3.43 6.18
C ILE A 141 -3.02 2.33 5.31
N PRO A 142 -3.08 2.47 3.97
CA PRO A 142 -2.46 1.50 3.06
C PRO A 142 -0.94 1.57 3.16
N GLY A 143 -0.30 0.43 3.37
CA GLY A 143 1.14 0.30 3.58
C GLY A 143 1.78 -0.80 2.73
N THR A 144 3.11 -0.77 2.68
CA THR A 144 3.92 -1.81 2.03
C THR A 144 4.92 -2.40 2.99
N HIS A 145 5.04 -3.73 3.01
CA HIS A 145 6.07 -4.43 3.75
C HIS A 145 7.40 -4.34 2.98
N ASN A 146 8.50 -4.12 3.71
CA ASN A 146 9.84 -3.90 3.14
C ASN A 146 9.81 -2.95 1.93
N SER A 147 9.26 -1.74 2.10
CA SER A 147 8.87 -0.85 0.99
C SER A 147 10.01 -0.55 0.00
N ALA A 148 11.25 -0.50 0.48
CA ALA A 148 12.44 -0.22 -0.31
C ALA A 148 13.09 -1.47 -0.96
N CYS A 149 12.55 -2.68 -0.73
CA CYS A 149 12.97 -3.92 -1.37
C CYS A 149 12.33 -4.07 -2.76
N CYS A 150 12.66 -3.12 -3.64
CA CYS A 150 12.28 -3.08 -5.05
C CYS A 150 13.51 -2.87 -5.95
N GLY A 151 13.37 -3.19 -7.23
CA GLY A 151 14.42 -3.02 -8.23
C GLY A 151 15.05 -4.34 -8.66
N GLU A 152 16.33 -4.31 -8.98
CA GLU A 152 17.07 -5.50 -9.42
C GLU A 152 17.69 -6.20 -8.22
N ALA A 153 17.68 -7.53 -8.19
CA ALA A 153 18.42 -8.34 -7.22
C ALA A 153 19.12 -9.49 -7.96
N PRO A 154 20.24 -10.03 -7.41
CA PRO A 154 20.91 -11.17 -8.01
C PRO A 154 19.93 -12.30 -8.33
N PHE A 155 20.08 -12.92 -9.50
CA PHE A 155 19.10 -13.87 -10.04
C PHE A 155 18.70 -14.98 -9.04
N PHE A 156 19.66 -15.44 -8.23
CA PHE A 156 19.47 -16.53 -7.29
C PHE A 156 18.74 -16.15 -5.99
N THR A 157 18.70 -14.86 -5.64
CA THR A 157 18.10 -14.38 -4.37
C THR A 157 16.88 -13.49 -4.57
N LYS A 158 16.70 -12.92 -5.77
CA LYS A 158 15.60 -11.96 -6.06
C LYS A 158 14.21 -12.46 -5.68
N ASP A 159 13.94 -13.76 -5.84
CA ASP A 159 12.64 -14.38 -5.58
C ASP A 159 12.31 -14.44 -4.06
N TYR A 160 13.27 -14.12 -3.20
CA TYR A 160 13.20 -14.16 -1.73
C TYR A 160 13.59 -12.85 -1.04
N VAL A 161 13.96 -11.81 -1.81
CA VAL A 161 14.43 -10.52 -1.27
C VAL A 161 13.57 -9.36 -1.74
N LEU A 162 12.98 -9.44 -2.94
CA LEU A 162 12.14 -8.36 -3.47
C LEU A 162 10.69 -8.55 -3.02
N ASN A 163 10.17 -7.55 -2.30
CA ASN A 163 8.80 -7.52 -1.80
C ASN A 163 7.90 -6.58 -2.61
N GLN A 164 8.47 -5.67 -3.39
CA GLN A 164 7.74 -4.67 -4.17
C GLN A 164 8.25 -4.58 -5.62
N ASP A 165 7.34 -4.31 -6.56
CA ASP A 165 7.63 -4.14 -8.00
C ASP A 165 7.79 -2.67 -8.41
N ARG A 166 7.60 -1.75 -7.47
CA ARG A 166 7.55 -0.32 -7.70
C ARG A 166 8.47 0.39 -6.75
N THR A 167 9.07 1.48 -7.22
CA THR A 167 9.86 2.41 -6.41
C THR A 167 9.02 2.98 -5.26
N VAL A 168 9.67 3.54 -4.23
CA VAL A 168 8.95 4.18 -3.12
C VAL A 168 8.13 5.34 -3.67
N TYR A 169 8.68 6.12 -4.59
CA TYR A 169 7.95 7.20 -5.25
C TYR A 169 6.66 6.70 -5.93
N GLU A 170 6.73 5.64 -6.73
CA GLU A 170 5.55 5.06 -7.38
C GLU A 170 4.54 4.54 -6.36
N GLN A 171 4.98 3.84 -5.30
CA GLN A 171 4.09 3.39 -4.21
C GLN A 171 3.30 4.56 -3.61
N LEU A 172 3.98 5.68 -3.31
CA LEU A 172 3.36 6.89 -2.76
C LEU A 172 2.39 7.54 -3.76
N VAL A 173 2.77 7.64 -5.04
CA VAL A 173 1.90 8.16 -6.10
C VAL A 173 0.64 7.31 -6.26
N PHE A 174 0.75 5.98 -6.15
CA PHE A 174 -0.41 5.10 -6.21
C PHE A 174 -1.37 5.30 -5.04
N GLY A 175 -0.87 5.68 -3.86
CA GLY A 175 -1.70 6.01 -2.69
C GLY A 175 -1.21 5.40 -1.37
N ILE A 176 -0.08 4.69 -1.35
CA ILE A 176 0.54 4.18 -0.12
C ILE A 176 0.94 5.34 0.80
N ARG A 177 0.66 5.21 2.10
CA ARG A 177 0.97 6.23 3.12
C ARG A 177 1.72 5.69 4.33
N TYR A 178 1.95 4.38 4.39
CA TYR A 178 2.83 3.74 5.37
C TYR A 178 3.98 3.00 4.68
N LEU A 179 5.21 3.25 5.14
CA LEU A 179 6.42 2.61 4.61
C LEU A 179 7.15 1.85 5.73
N ASP A 180 7.27 0.51 5.60
CA ASP A 180 8.15 -0.32 6.44
C ASP A 180 9.57 -0.29 5.85
N LEU A 181 10.45 0.46 6.50
CA LEU A 181 11.85 0.61 6.10
C LEU A 181 12.77 -0.17 7.04
N ARG A 182 13.37 -1.24 6.51
CA ARG A 182 14.38 -2.04 7.22
C ARG A 182 15.78 -1.61 6.82
N VAL A 183 16.44 -0.86 7.71
CA VAL A 183 17.67 -0.15 7.39
C VAL A 183 18.89 -1.02 7.69
N ALA A 184 19.74 -1.19 6.69
CA ALA A 184 20.98 -1.95 6.80
C ALA A 184 22.20 -1.06 6.51
N CYS A 185 23.25 -1.22 7.32
CA CYS A 185 24.55 -0.59 7.12
C CYS A 185 25.54 -1.62 6.56
N TYR A 186 26.16 -1.27 5.43
CA TYR A 186 27.18 -2.08 4.76
C TYR A 186 28.49 -1.30 4.74
N PHE A 187 29.55 -1.90 5.29
CA PHE A 187 30.88 -1.31 5.33
C PHE A 187 31.71 -1.62 4.07
N GLU A 188 31.32 -2.66 3.33
CA GLU A 188 31.97 -3.11 2.10
C GLU A 188 31.03 -3.01 0.91
N VAL A 189 31.57 -2.61 -0.24
CA VAL A 189 30.82 -2.37 -1.48
C VAL A 189 30.23 -3.65 -2.07
N ASP A 190 30.98 -4.75 -1.99
CA ASP A 190 30.67 -6.04 -2.63
C ASP A 190 29.59 -6.83 -1.92
N ASP A 191 29.29 -6.48 -0.66
CA ASP A 191 28.33 -7.16 0.20
C ASP A 191 26.92 -6.54 0.17
N ARG A 192 26.73 -5.48 -0.64
CA ARG A 192 25.47 -4.75 -0.73
C ARG A 192 24.47 -5.56 -1.56
N PRO A 193 23.32 -5.97 -1.00
CA PRO A 193 22.25 -6.48 -1.82
C PRO A 193 21.78 -5.35 -2.74
N ALA A 194 21.29 -5.72 -3.91
CA ALA A 194 20.66 -4.75 -4.79
C ALA A 194 19.25 -4.45 -4.25
N VAL A 195 19.25 -3.58 -3.25
CA VAL A 195 18.09 -2.92 -2.64
C VAL A 195 18.34 -1.42 -2.68
N GLN A 196 17.31 -0.62 -2.48
CA GLN A 196 17.45 0.82 -2.60
C GLN A 196 18.31 1.42 -1.49
N ARG A 197 19.13 2.40 -1.87
CA ARG A 197 19.89 3.27 -0.97
C ARG A 197 18.95 4.21 -0.24
N VAL A 198 19.23 4.46 1.04
CA VAL A 198 18.43 5.37 1.90
C VAL A 198 18.35 6.76 1.26
N GLU A 199 19.45 7.25 0.71
CA GLU A 199 19.51 8.59 0.10
C GLU A 199 18.51 8.71 -1.06
N ARG A 200 18.42 7.66 -1.90
CA ARG A 200 17.45 7.60 -2.99
C ARG A 200 16.01 7.55 -2.46
N VAL A 201 15.75 6.74 -1.43
CA VAL A 201 14.41 6.66 -0.81
C VAL A 201 13.98 8.02 -0.25
N PHE A 202 14.89 8.75 0.38
CA PHE A 202 14.61 10.09 0.91
C PHE A 202 14.38 11.11 -0.21
N ASP A 203 15.12 11.05 -1.31
CA ASP A 203 14.87 11.88 -2.50
C ASP A 203 13.50 11.59 -3.12
N GLU A 204 13.10 10.32 -3.20
CA GLU A 204 11.78 9.90 -3.65
C GLU A 204 10.66 10.46 -2.73
N ILE A 205 10.83 10.39 -1.41
CA ILE A 205 9.88 10.97 -0.43
C ILE A 205 9.81 12.50 -0.54
N LYS A 206 10.96 13.19 -0.57
CA LYS A 206 11.02 14.66 -0.71
C LYS A 206 10.31 15.11 -1.98
N LYS A 207 10.57 14.42 -3.09
CA LYS A 207 9.94 14.75 -4.37
C LYS A 207 8.43 14.55 -4.35
N PHE A 208 7.95 13.46 -3.75
CA PHE A 208 6.51 13.23 -3.61
C PHE A 208 5.86 14.34 -2.79
N LEU A 209 6.34 14.59 -1.56
CA LEU A 209 5.74 15.56 -0.65
C LEU A 209 5.81 17.01 -1.15
N ALA A 210 6.84 17.36 -1.94
CA ALA A 210 6.90 18.66 -2.61
C ALA A 210 5.74 18.88 -3.60
N LYS A 211 5.23 17.80 -4.22
CA LYS A 211 4.07 17.84 -5.14
C LYS A 211 2.74 17.63 -4.42
N SER A 212 2.76 17.12 -3.19
CA SER A 212 1.58 16.70 -2.43
C SER A 212 1.62 17.19 -0.97
N PRO A 213 1.62 18.51 -0.71
CA PRO A 213 1.94 19.09 0.61
C PRO A 213 0.92 18.79 1.72
N LYS A 214 -0.25 18.22 1.39
CA LYS A 214 -1.26 17.77 2.37
C LYS A 214 -1.22 16.27 2.63
N GLU A 215 -0.32 15.52 1.99
CA GLU A 215 -0.21 14.09 2.29
C GLU A 215 0.60 13.85 3.55
N ILE A 216 0.17 12.87 4.34
CA ILE A 216 0.82 12.48 5.59
C ILE A 216 1.36 11.07 5.42
N LEU A 217 2.67 10.91 5.64
CA LEU A 217 3.37 9.64 5.58
C LEU A 217 3.69 9.16 7.00
N ILE A 218 3.54 7.86 7.21
CA ILE A 218 4.11 7.15 8.36
C ILE A 218 5.31 6.37 7.85
N ILE A 219 6.50 6.70 8.35
CA ILE A 219 7.74 6.02 8.01
C ILE A 219 8.19 5.25 9.23
N ASP A 220 8.19 3.93 9.14
CA ASP A 220 8.56 3.03 10.22
C ASP A 220 9.95 2.47 9.99
N PHE A 221 10.92 2.92 10.77
CA PHE A 221 12.23 2.28 10.86
C PHE A 221 12.12 1.05 11.75
N HIS A 222 11.44 0.03 11.22
CA HIS A 222 10.94 -1.09 12.01
C HIS A 222 12.04 -2.03 12.49
N ARG A 223 13.04 -2.28 11.65
CA ARG A 223 14.16 -3.20 11.96
C ARG A 223 15.45 -2.76 11.31
N PHE A 224 16.53 -3.19 11.94
CA PHE A 224 17.90 -2.87 11.55
C PHE A 224 18.67 -4.18 11.26
N PRO A 225 18.40 -4.86 10.13
CA PRO A 225 18.79 -6.26 9.93
C PRO A 225 20.31 -6.49 9.78
N ARG A 226 21.09 -5.47 9.41
CA ARG A 226 22.54 -5.60 9.24
C ARG A 226 23.28 -4.33 9.64
N PRO A 227 24.36 -4.39 10.43
CA PRO A 227 24.91 -5.58 11.10
C PRO A 227 23.91 -6.23 12.08
N LYS A 228 24.11 -7.51 12.45
CA LYS A 228 23.18 -8.26 13.32
C LYS A 228 22.87 -7.54 14.64
N LYS A 229 23.86 -6.80 15.16
CA LYS A 229 23.69 -5.86 16.28
C LYS A 229 24.13 -4.49 15.78
N TRP A 230 23.19 -3.55 15.74
CA TRP A 230 23.52 -2.14 15.54
C TRP A 230 24.15 -1.59 16.81
N LEU A 231 25.24 -0.86 16.64
CA LEU A 231 25.88 -0.11 17.71
C LEU A 231 25.21 1.25 17.83
N ASP A 232 25.21 1.84 19.02
CA ASP A 232 24.51 3.10 19.26
C ASP A 232 24.94 4.22 18.31
N HIS A 233 26.23 4.29 17.97
CA HIS A 233 26.72 5.29 17.01
C HIS A 233 26.11 5.14 15.60
N LEU A 234 25.74 3.93 15.17
CA LEU A 234 25.10 3.73 13.86
C LEU A 234 23.66 4.23 13.88
N HIS A 235 22.93 3.97 14.96
CA HIS A 235 21.59 4.54 15.15
C HIS A 235 21.65 6.06 15.21
N GLU A 236 22.53 6.64 16.03
CA GLU A 236 22.69 8.09 16.15
C GLU A 236 23.07 8.75 14.82
N MET A 237 24.01 8.15 14.08
CA MET A 237 24.38 8.62 12.74
C MET A 237 23.18 8.60 11.78
N PHE A 238 22.43 7.50 11.76
CA PHE A 238 21.25 7.36 10.90
C PHE A 238 20.11 8.33 11.29
N ILE A 239 19.86 8.50 12.58
CA ILE A 239 18.87 9.43 13.12
C ILE A 239 19.25 10.87 12.76
N HIS A 240 20.52 11.24 12.94
CA HIS A 240 21.01 12.57 12.58
C HIS A 240 20.91 12.82 11.07
N TYR A 241 21.30 11.84 10.25
CA TYR A 241 21.14 11.91 8.80
C TYR A 241 19.66 12.09 8.40
N THR A 242 18.76 11.29 8.99
CA THR A 242 17.31 11.40 8.75
C THR A 242 16.77 12.76 9.14
N TYR A 243 17.18 13.31 10.29
CA TYR A 243 16.75 14.62 10.74
C TYR A 243 17.24 15.74 9.81
N ASN A 244 18.48 15.66 9.34
CA ASN A 244 19.02 16.64 8.41
C ASN A 244 18.26 16.64 7.07
N GLU A 245 17.89 15.48 6.57
CA GLU A 245 17.22 15.34 5.28
C GLU A 245 15.71 15.62 5.34
N LEU A 246 15.02 15.20 6.40
CA LEU A 246 13.55 15.17 6.47
C LEU A 246 12.98 15.76 7.77
N GLY A 247 13.82 16.16 8.73
CA GLY A 247 13.37 16.63 10.05
C GLY A 247 12.56 17.92 10.01
N SER A 248 12.76 18.76 9.00
CA SER A 248 11.98 19.99 8.80
C SER A 248 10.49 19.75 8.54
N ILE A 249 10.14 18.58 8.00
CA ILE A 249 8.76 18.14 7.70
C ILE A 249 8.26 17.03 8.63
N ALA A 250 9.05 16.65 9.63
CA ALA A 250 8.67 15.69 10.66
C ALA A 250 7.69 16.30 11.68
N TYR A 251 6.63 15.57 11.99
CA TYR A 251 5.65 15.93 13.01
C TYR A 251 6.10 15.49 14.39
N VAL A 252 6.30 16.48 15.27
CA VAL A 252 6.79 16.28 16.63
C VAL A 252 5.67 15.80 17.53
N ARG A 253 5.92 14.75 18.31
CA ARG A 253 4.98 14.26 19.31
C ARG A 253 4.82 15.29 20.42
N ASN A 254 3.59 15.66 20.75
CA ASN A 254 3.29 16.44 21.95
C ASN A 254 3.11 15.49 23.16
N SER A 255 3.45 15.93 24.36
CA SER A 255 3.27 15.15 25.60
C SER A 255 1.80 14.84 25.90
N SER A 256 0.86 15.61 25.36
CA SER A 256 -0.60 15.45 25.55
C SER A 256 -1.32 14.87 24.33
N VAL A 257 -0.68 13.98 23.57
CA VAL A 257 -1.30 13.36 22.39
C VAL A 257 -2.46 12.45 22.81
N HIS A 258 -3.62 12.64 22.17
CA HIS A 258 -4.78 11.77 22.34
C HIS A 258 -4.39 10.29 22.09
N PRO A 259 -5.01 9.30 22.75
CA PRO A 259 -4.67 7.88 22.57
C PRO A 259 -4.73 7.37 21.12
N GLU A 260 -5.47 8.06 20.27
CA GLU A 260 -5.68 7.75 18.84
C GLU A 260 -4.85 8.65 17.91
N GLY A 261 -3.94 9.44 18.47
CA GLY A 261 -3.10 10.38 17.74
C GLY A 261 -3.77 11.73 17.44
N PRO A 262 -3.02 12.66 16.83
CA PRO A 262 -3.55 13.93 16.35
C PRO A 262 -4.57 13.73 15.23
N THR A 263 -5.45 14.70 15.10
CA THR A 263 -6.28 14.89 13.92
C THR A 263 -5.44 15.27 12.72
N LEU A 264 -5.95 15.00 11.52
CA LEU A 264 -5.28 15.40 10.29
C LEU A 264 -5.17 16.93 10.18
N ASN A 265 -6.18 17.66 10.64
CA ASN A 265 -6.14 19.13 10.73
C ASN A 265 -5.01 19.63 11.64
N GLU A 266 -4.74 18.98 12.78
CA GLU A 266 -3.60 19.33 13.64
C GLU A 266 -2.26 19.14 12.93
N ILE A 267 -2.10 18.04 12.18
CA ILE A 267 -0.87 17.77 11.41
C ILE A 267 -0.71 18.81 10.28
N TRP A 268 -1.77 19.08 9.51
CA TRP A 268 -1.75 20.06 8.42
C TRP A 268 -1.51 21.48 8.92
N ALA A 269 -2.12 21.87 10.05
CA ALA A 269 -1.91 23.18 10.66
C ALA A 269 -0.45 23.37 11.10
N ALA A 270 0.21 22.30 11.55
CA ALA A 270 1.64 22.31 11.88
C ALA A 270 2.56 22.37 10.64
N ARG A 271 2.01 22.27 9.42
CA ARG A 271 2.74 22.21 8.14
C ARG A 271 3.79 21.09 8.13
N LYS A 272 3.41 19.93 8.66
CA LYS A 272 4.25 18.72 8.69
C LYS A 272 3.59 17.63 7.87
N ASN A 273 4.39 16.67 7.43
CA ASN A 273 3.98 15.63 6.50
C ASN A 273 4.42 14.23 6.93
N ILE A 274 5.38 14.09 7.85
CA ILE A 274 5.93 12.77 8.19
C ILE A 274 5.82 12.49 9.67
N ILE A 275 5.30 11.32 10.02
CA ILE A 275 5.44 10.72 11.34
C ILE A 275 6.51 9.63 11.22
N PHE A 276 7.63 9.80 11.92
CA PHE A 276 8.68 8.79 11.97
C PHE A 276 8.49 7.90 13.18
N ALA A 277 8.34 6.59 12.98
CA ALA A 277 8.42 5.60 14.05
C ALA A 277 9.81 4.94 14.06
N HIS A 278 10.31 4.61 15.25
CA HIS A 278 11.61 3.98 15.41
C HIS A 278 11.51 2.78 16.36
N ALA A 279 12.11 1.65 15.96
CA ALA A 279 12.02 0.39 16.69
C ALA A 279 12.57 0.45 18.13
N GLU A 280 13.66 1.19 18.30
CA GLU A 280 14.42 1.25 19.55
C GLU A 280 13.91 2.36 20.48
N TRP A 281 13.37 1.96 21.63
CA TRP A 281 12.69 2.84 22.59
C TRP A 281 13.58 3.99 23.09
N CYS A 282 14.85 3.72 23.40
CA CYS A 282 15.79 4.71 23.96
C CYS A 282 15.93 5.98 23.09
N TYR A 283 15.82 5.86 21.77
CA TYR A 283 15.88 7.01 20.88
C TYR A 283 14.56 7.79 20.81
N THR A 284 13.42 7.12 21.02
CA THR A 284 12.11 7.79 21.02
C THR A 284 11.87 8.61 22.28
N GLU A 285 12.52 8.26 23.40
CA GLU A 285 12.58 9.12 24.59
C GLU A 285 13.52 10.32 24.39
N LYS A 286 14.63 10.12 23.67
CA LYS A 286 15.63 11.16 23.42
C LYS A 286 15.20 12.20 22.37
N TYR A 287 14.49 11.77 21.33
CA TYR A 287 14.13 12.60 20.18
C TYR A 287 12.60 12.68 20.02
N LEU A 288 12.00 13.82 20.41
CA LEU A 288 10.53 14.00 20.38
C LEU A 288 9.90 13.92 18.98
N TRP A 289 10.69 14.02 17.92
CA TRP A 289 10.23 13.83 16.53
C TRP A 289 10.19 12.36 16.11
N LEU A 290 10.76 11.46 16.90
CA LEU A 290 10.65 10.00 16.75
C LEU A 290 9.52 9.47 17.64
N TRP A 291 8.58 8.80 17.00
CA TRP A 291 7.45 8.16 17.63
C TRP A 291 7.81 6.75 18.08
N PRO A 292 7.11 6.21 19.11
CA PRO A 292 7.29 4.84 19.54
C PRO A 292 7.13 3.83 18.39
N SER A 293 7.80 2.70 18.54
CA SER A 293 7.72 1.57 17.62
C SER A 293 6.26 1.16 17.36
N ILE A 294 5.96 0.85 16.10
CA ILE A 294 4.64 0.39 15.68
C ILE A 294 4.62 -1.14 15.82
N PRO A 295 3.70 -1.72 16.62
CA PRO A 295 3.56 -3.17 16.71
C PRO A 295 3.18 -3.78 15.37
N HIS A 296 3.98 -4.77 14.93
CA HIS A 296 3.72 -5.56 13.72
C HIS A 296 3.05 -6.89 14.09
N ALA A 297 1.87 -7.16 13.51
CA ALA A 297 1.22 -8.46 13.58
C ALA A 297 1.73 -9.35 12.44
N TRP A 298 2.89 -9.97 12.66
CA TRP A 298 3.55 -10.85 11.69
C TRP A 298 3.35 -12.33 12.05
N ALA A 299 2.61 -13.06 11.21
CA ALA A 299 2.21 -14.44 11.48
C ALA A 299 3.29 -15.49 11.21
N ASP A 300 4.36 -15.13 10.48
CA ASP A 300 5.47 -16.01 10.09
C ASP A 300 4.99 -17.38 9.55
N THR A 301 4.14 -17.33 8.51
CA THR A 301 3.49 -18.53 7.95
C THR A 301 3.40 -18.49 6.44
N THR A 302 3.38 -19.66 5.81
CA THR A 302 3.09 -19.84 4.38
C THR A 302 1.61 -20.10 4.09
N CYS A 303 0.75 -20.16 5.12
CA CYS A 303 -0.64 -20.58 5.01
C CYS A 303 -1.62 -19.40 5.16
N VAL A 304 -2.48 -19.18 4.14
CA VAL A 304 -3.47 -18.09 4.11
C VAL A 304 -4.46 -18.17 5.29
N SER A 305 -4.97 -19.36 5.63
CA SER A 305 -5.93 -19.49 6.73
C SER A 305 -5.29 -19.26 8.10
N SER A 306 -4.06 -19.74 8.29
CA SER A 306 -3.28 -19.48 9.51
C SER A 306 -2.96 -18.00 9.66
N LEU A 307 -2.62 -17.31 8.56
CA LEU A 307 -2.44 -15.86 8.56
C LEU A 307 -3.74 -15.16 8.97
N LYS A 308 -4.88 -15.48 8.35
CA LYS A 308 -6.18 -14.87 8.69
C LYS A 308 -6.49 -15.03 10.17
N GLN A 309 -6.40 -16.25 10.70
CA GLN A 309 -6.69 -16.56 12.10
C GLN A 309 -5.76 -15.79 13.05
N TYR A 310 -4.46 -15.71 12.73
CA TYR A 310 -3.50 -14.95 13.53
C TYR A 310 -3.87 -13.46 13.58
N LEU A 311 -4.17 -12.85 12.42
CA LEU A 311 -4.54 -11.44 12.32
C LEU A 311 -5.86 -11.15 13.05
N GLU A 312 -6.88 -12.01 12.92
CA GLU A 312 -8.13 -11.89 13.68
C GLU A 312 -7.89 -11.92 15.19
N ASN A 313 -7.05 -12.85 15.65
CA ASN A 313 -6.68 -12.95 17.06
C ASN A 313 -5.92 -11.70 17.54
N PHE A 314 -5.04 -11.14 16.71
CA PHE A 314 -4.32 -9.90 17.04
C PHE A 314 -5.28 -8.71 17.16
N LEU A 315 -6.17 -8.53 16.19
CA LEU A 315 -7.13 -7.41 16.13
C LEU A 315 -8.14 -7.43 17.28
N ASN A 316 -8.41 -8.60 17.87
CA ASN A 316 -9.33 -8.75 19.00
C ASN A 316 -8.66 -8.55 20.38
N ARG A 317 -7.35 -8.28 20.46
CA ARG A 317 -6.66 -8.02 21.75
C ARG A 317 -6.93 -6.60 22.24
N ASP A 318 -7.03 -6.41 23.55
CA ASP A 318 -7.14 -5.05 24.11
C ASP A 318 -5.88 -4.21 23.92
N SER A 319 -4.71 -4.85 23.76
CA SER A 319 -3.44 -4.15 23.53
C SER A 319 -3.43 -3.29 22.27
N THR A 320 -4.22 -3.64 21.24
CA THR A 320 -4.33 -2.84 20.01
C THR A 320 -5.07 -1.52 20.25
N LYS A 321 -5.86 -1.42 21.33
CA LYS A 321 -6.57 -0.20 21.75
C LYS A 321 -5.68 0.76 22.56
N ASN A 322 -4.55 0.28 23.06
CA ASN A 322 -3.64 1.03 23.93
C ASN A 322 -2.47 1.69 23.17
N VAL A 323 -2.46 1.59 21.84
CA VAL A 323 -1.43 2.18 20.97
C VAL A 323 -2.08 3.02 19.89
N ILE A 324 -1.39 4.09 19.45
CA ILE A 324 -1.90 4.96 18.38
C ILE A 324 -1.94 4.22 17.04
N PHE A 325 -0.90 3.42 16.77
CA PHE A 325 -0.73 2.71 15.52
C PHE A 325 -0.48 1.24 15.79
N HIS A 326 -1.01 0.39 14.91
CA HIS A 326 -0.61 -1.00 14.78
C HIS A 326 -0.67 -1.40 13.31
N ALA A 327 0.29 -2.21 12.88
CA ALA A 327 0.38 -2.70 11.51
C ALA A 327 0.02 -4.17 11.46
N ILE A 328 -0.97 -4.52 10.64
CA ILE A 328 -1.15 -5.91 10.22
C ILE A 328 -0.23 -6.19 9.03
N MET A 329 0.53 -7.27 9.15
CA MET A 329 1.48 -7.71 8.15
C MET A 329 0.79 -8.80 7.33
N ALA A 330 0.11 -8.39 6.26
CA ALA A 330 -0.72 -9.29 5.45
C ALA A 330 0.08 -9.98 4.33
N GLU A 331 1.35 -10.26 4.60
CA GLU A 331 2.21 -11.12 3.78
C GLU A 331 2.33 -12.53 4.37
N LEU A 332 2.62 -13.49 3.48
CA LEU A 332 3.06 -14.82 3.88
C LEU A 332 4.59 -14.88 3.83
N THR A 333 5.18 -15.63 4.75
CA THR A 333 6.64 -15.71 4.90
C THR A 333 7.15 -17.08 4.46
N PRO A 334 8.18 -17.13 3.60
CA PRO A 334 8.82 -18.40 3.25
C PRO A 334 9.59 -18.96 4.45
N THR A 335 9.49 -20.26 4.67
CA THR A 335 10.30 -20.93 5.69
C THR A 335 11.75 -21.07 5.24
N PHE A 336 12.69 -21.31 6.17
CA PHE A 336 14.09 -21.60 5.80
C PHE A 336 14.22 -22.77 4.80
N LYS A 337 13.38 -23.81 4.94
CA LYS A 337 13.33 -24.94 4.00
C LYS A 337 12.85 -24.51 2.61
N ASP A 338 11.95 -23.53 2.52
CA ASP A 338 11.48 -23.01 1.24
C ASP A 338 12.58 -22.27 0.49
N VAL A 339 13.37 -21.48 1.20
CA VAL A 339 14.55 -20.79 0.64
C VAL A 339 15.57 -21.82 0.13
N LEU A 340 15.89 -22.84 0.94
CA LEU A 340 16.85 -23.89 0.58
C LEU A 340 16.38 -24.72 -0.63
N LEU A 341 15.09 -25.10 -0.65
CA LEU A 341 14.49 -25.93 -1.70
C LEU A 341 13.94 -25.13 -2.90
N ARG A 342 14.11 -23.80 -2.89
CA ARG A 342 13.58 -22.87 -3.90
C ARG A 342 12.06 -22.99 -4.13
N ARG A 343 11.30 -23.22 -3.06
CA ARG A 343 9.82 -23.26 -3.02
C ARG A 343 9.26 -21.96 -2.42
N ASN A 344 7.94 -21.75 -2.49
CA ASN A 344 7.25 -20.62 -1.86
C ASN A 344 7.92 -19.26 -2.06
N LYS A 345 8.23 -18.92 -3.31
CA LYS A 345 8.78 -17.61 -3.68
C LYS A 345 7.82 -16.50 -3.23
N LEU A 346 8.36 -15.33 -2.87
CA LEU A 346 7.56 -14.21 -2.34
C LEU A 346 6.39 -13.83 -3.24
N ARG A 347 6.60 -13.82 -4.57
CA ARG A 347 5.55 -13.54 -5.55
C ARG A 347 4.38 -14.53 -5.50
N LYS A 348 4.65 -15.82 -5.30
CA LYS A 348 3.60 -16.85 -5.20
C LYS A 348 2.82 -16.68 -3.91
N LEU A 349 3.54 -16.46 -2.82
CA LEU A 349 2.99 -16.20 -1.49
C LEU A 349 2.07 -14.97 -1.50
N ALA A 350 2.53 -13.85 -2.07
CA ALA A 350 1.73 -12.64 -2.24
C ALA A 350 0.49 -12.88 -3.13
N ASN A 351 0.65 -13.60 -4.24
CA ASN A 351 -0.48 -13.96 -5.12
C ASN A 351 -1.54 -14.81 -4.42
N ASP A 352 -1.17 -15.59 -3.40
CA ASP A 352 -2.11 -16.44 -2.66
C ASP A 352 -2.90 -15.66 -1.59
N VAL A 353 -2.30 -14.64 -0.99
CA VAL A 353 -2.95 -13.83 0.06
C VAL A 353 -3.67 -12.60 -0.50
N ASN A 354 -3.06 -11.87 -1.43
CA ASN A 354 -3.53 -10.55 -1.88
C ASN A 354 -5.02 -10.52 -2.31
N PRO A 355 -5.54 -11.51 -3.06
CA PRO A 355 -6.96 -11.52 -3.46
C PRO A 355 -7.95 -11.56 -2.28
N ASN A 356 -7.51 -11.96 -1.08
CA ASN A 356 -8.38 -12.05 0.10
C ASN A 356 -8.45 -10.74 0.89
N LEU A 357 -7.46 -9.84 0.73
CA LEU A 357 -7.29 -8.64 1.54
C LEU A 357 -8.52 -7.74 1.53
N THR A 358 -9.08 -7.47 0.35
CA THR A 358 -10.27 -6.62 0.19
C THR A 358 -11.42 -7.09 1.07
N ARG A 359 -11.67 -8.41 1.11
CA ARG A 359 -12.74 -9.00 1.95
C ARG A 359 -12.41 -8.91 3.43
N TRP A 360 -11.18 -9.23 3.82
CA TRP A 360 -10.76 -9.20 5.23
C TRP A 360 -10.83 -7.79 5.82
N ILE A 361 -10.39 -6.78 5.08
CA ILE A 361 -10.44 -5.39 5.54
C ILE A 361 -11.89 -4.91 5.68
N MET A 362 -12.78 -5.32 4.78
CA MET A 362 -14.22 -5.04 4.92
C MET A 362 -14.80 -5.67 6.19
N GLU A 363 -14.41 -6.92 6.50
CA GLU A 363 -14.80 -7.63 7.73
C GLU A 363 -14.25 -6.96 9.00
N TRP A 364 -13.07 -6.32 8.93
CA TRP A 364 -12.36 -5.76 10.09
C TRP A 364 -12.27 -4.23 10.08
N ASN A 365 -13.14 -3.56 9.33
CA ASN A 365 -12.99 -2.15 8.99
C ASN A 365 -12.95 -1.20 10.20
N ASP A 366 -13.46 -1.61 11.35
CA ASP A 366 -13.50 -0.85 12.60
C ASP A 366 -12.30 -1.12 13.52
N LYS A 367 -11.49 -2.14 13.20
CA LYS A 367 -10.38 -2.63 14.03
C LYS A 367 -9.00 -2.42 13.41
N VAL A 368 -8.91 -2.25 12.10
CA VAL A 368 -7.63 -2.09 11.41
C VAL A 368 -7.18 -0.63 11.38
N ASN A 369 -5.86 -0.42 11.49
CA ASN A 369 -5.21 0.87 11.29
C ASN A 369 -4.26 0.77 10.09
N ILE A 370 -3.01 0.33 10.26
CA ILE A 370 -2.10 0.13 9.13
C ILE A 370 -2.28 -1.28 8.58
N VAL A 371 -2.42 -1.39 7.25
CA VAL A 371 -2.48 -2.67 6.53
C VAL A 371 -1.33 -2.71 5.54
N THR A 372 -0.44 -3.69 5.65
CA THR A 372 0.70 -3.83 4.75
C THR A 372 0.57 -5.06 3.88
N SER A 373 1.15 -5.02 2.67
CA SER A 373 1.19 -6.15 1.76
C SER A 373 2.46 -6.16 0.92
N ASP A 374 2.81 -7.34 0.41
CA ASP A 374 3.81 -7.53 -0.64
C ASP A 374 3.14 -7.37 -2.02
N PHE A 375 3.84 -6.70 -2.95
CA PHE A 375 3.34 -6.41 -4.31
C PHE A 375 1.95 -5.76 -4.29
N PHE A 376 1.88 -4.55 -3.73
CA PHE A 376 0.62 -3.89 -3.35
C PHE A 376 -0.45 -3.74 -4.44
N LEU A 377 -0.09 -3.79 -5.72
CA LEU A 377 -1.06 -3.75 -6.83
C LEU A 377 -1.88 -5.05 -6.96
N GLY A 378 -1.52 -6.11 -6.25
CA GLY A 378 -2.28 -7.37 -6.23
C GLY A 378 -3.58 -7.32 -5.42
N ASN A 379 -3.89 -6.20 -4.79
CA ASN A 379 -5.10 -6.00 -4.00
C ASN A 379 -5.66 -4.57 -4.20
N ASP A 380 -6.87 -4.32 -3.68
CA ASP A 380 -7.56 -3.03 -3.81
C ASP A 380 -7.54 -2.20 -2.50
N LEU A 381 -6.53 -2.42 -1.66
CA LEU A 381 -6.42 -1.80 -0.34
C LEU A 381 -6.48 -0.27 -0.38
N ILE A 382 -5.90 0.36 -1.41
CA ILE A 382 -5.85 1.83 -1.52
C ILE A 382 -7.25 2.41 -1.70
N ASN A 383 -8.01 1.95 -2.71
CA ASN A 383 -9.36 2.47 -2.95
C ASN A 383 -10.29 2.12 -1.79
N LEU A 384 -10.13 0.91 -1.23
CA LEU A 384 -10.90 0.48 -0.08
C LEU A 384 -10.64 1.34 1.17
N ALA A 385 -9.38 1.65 1.47
CA ALA A 385 -9.02 2.51 2.59
C ALA A 385 -9.59 3.93 2.41
N ILE A 386 -9.46 4.51 1.21
CA ILE A 386 -10.04 5.81 0.89
C ILE A 386 -11.55 5.78 1.13
N TYR A 387 -12.25 4.80 0.53
CA TYR A 387 -13.70 4.65 0.67
C TYR A 387 -14.16 4.54 2.12
N ILE A 388 -13.52 3.67 2.92
CA ILE A 388 -13.89 3.47 4.32
C ILE A 388 -13.63 4.75 5.12
N ASN A 389 -12.46 5.36 4.96
CA ASN A 389 -12.09 6.56 5.71
C ASN A 389 -13.02 7.74 5.40
N THR A 390 -13.38 7.97 4.13
CA THR A 390 -14.25 9.10 3.75
C THR A 390 -15.73 8.87 4.02
N SER A 391 -16.12 7.64 4.38
CA SER A 391 -17.51 7.27 4.67
C SER A 391 -17.83 7.24 6.17
N ARG A 392 -16.86 7.55 7.03
CA ARG A 392 -17.01 7.57 8.49
C ARG A 392 -17.50 8.90 9.03
#